data_AF-A0A5E5Q362-F1
#
_entry.id   AF-A0A5E5Q362-F1
#
_cell.length_a   1.000
_cell.length_b   1.000
_cell.length_c   1.000
_cell.angle_alpha   90.00
_cell.angle_beta   90.00
_cell.angle_gamma   90.00
#
_symmetry.space_group_name_H-M   'P 1'
#
loop_
_entity.id
_entity.type
_entity.pdbx_description
1 polymer ?
#
loop_
_entity_poly.entity_id
_entity_poly.type
_entity_poly.pdbx_seq_one_letter_code
_entity_poly.pdbx_strand_id
1 'polypeptide(L)'
;KTVLKATLNHCKNITLDIDASEVIANKADAQWTYKKHKGYMPIIGHIAQTGQIVATNFRTGNVSPAKDNLDFIKISQDALPKGTNIKKLRIDAAGYQASIIDYCFEHDIEFSIRAKICQSLKDIFVDKDNQWQPLVDKKGKAIDGQATFRMRHFMEVLIYCF
;
A
#
# COMPACT_ATOMS: atom_id res chain seq x y z
N LYS A 1 -17.61 -15.14 -1.70
CA LYS A 1 -18.16 -13.77 -1.94
C LYS A 1 -19.41 -13.43 -1.10
N THR A 2 -20.27 -14.39 -0.75
CA THR A 2 -21.53 -14.12 -0.01
C THR A 2 -21.32 -13.45 1.36
N VAL A 3 -20.35 -13.91 2.15
CA VAL A 3 -20.01 -13.30 3.45
C VAL A 3 -19.52 -11.86 3.28
N LEU A 4 -18.57 -11.62 2.36
CA LEU A 4 -18.09 -10.26 2.06
C LEU A 4 -19.23 -9.32 1.61
N LYS A 5 -20.16 -9.82 0.78
CA LYS A 5 -21.32 -9.03 0.35
C LYS A 5 -22.19 -8.63 1.55
N ALA A 6 -22.42 -9.55 2.48
CA ALA A 6 -23.20 -9.26 3.69
C ALA A 6 -22.48 -8.24 4.60
N THR A 7 -21.17 -8.38 4.81
CA THR A 7 -20.40 -7.48 5.68
C THR A 7 -20.21 -6.09 5.08
N LEU A 8 -20.11 -5.98 3.76
CA LEU A 8 -20.04 -4.70 3.06
C LEU A 8 -21.36 -3.94 3.10
N ASN A 9 -22.49 -4.63 3.30
CA ASN A 9 -23.83 -4.04 3.31
C ASN A 9 -24.08 -3.15 2.06
N HIS A 10 -24.10 -1.81 2.23
CA HIS A 10 -24.26 -0.82 1.16
C HIS A 10 -22.95 -0.14 0.73
N CYS A 11 -21.81 -0.52 1.31
CA CYS A 11 -20.50 0.02 0.97
C CYS A 11 -20.04 -0.50 -0.40
N LYS A 12 -20.22 0.31 -1.44
CA LYS A 12 -19.79 0.00 -2.81
C LYS A 12 -18.35 0.40 -3.08
N ASN A 13 -17.83 1.41 -2.39
CA ASN A 13 -16.50 1.94 -2.60
C ASN A 13 -15.66 1.67 -1.36
N ILE A 14 -14.68 0.79 -1.50
CA ILE A 14 -13.86 0.31 -0.38
C ILE A 14 -12.45 0.89 -0.42
N THR A 15 -11.81 0.84 0.73
CA THR A 15 -10.38 1.05 0.88
C THR A 15 -9.73 -0.31 1.01
N LEU A 16 -8.87 -0.66 0.05
CA LEU A 16 -8.07 -1.86 0.09
C LEU A 16 -6.76 -1.55 0.81
N ASP A 17 -6.46 -2.33 1.84
CA ASP A 17 -5.17 -2.34 2.52
C ASP A 17 -4.47 -3.65 2.18
N ILE A 18 -3.22 -3.58 1.70
CA ILE A 18 -2.39 -4.75 1.45
C ILE A 18 -1.09 -4.68 2.25
N ASP A 19 -0.71 -5.81 2.86
CA ASP A 19 0.51 -5.92 3.65
C ASP A 19 1.08 -7.34 3.59
N ALA A 20 2.41 -7.45 3.63
CA ALA A 20 3.12 -8.72 3.71
C ALA A 20 3.40 -9.07 5.19
N SER A 21 2.79 -10.14 5.68
CA SER A 21 2.90 -10.59 7.06
C SER A 21 3.88 -11.75 7.19
N GLU A 22 4.74 -11.72 8.21
CA GLU A 22 5.64 -12.83 8.49
C GLU A 22 4.95 -13.92 9.29
N VAL A 23 5.14 -15.17 8.88
CA VAL A 23 4.74 -16.36 9.64
C VAL A 23 5.99 -17.18 9.93
N ILE A 24 6.46 -17.14 11.17
CA ILE A 24 7.63 -17.91 11.62
C ILE A 24 7.22 -19.39 11.72
N ALA A 25 7.98 -20.26 11.06
CA ALA A 25 7.71 -21.69 11.03
C ALA A 25 8.99 -22.49 10.76
N ASN A 26 9.12 -23.63 11.44
CA ASN A 26 10.25 -24.55 11.28
C ASN A 26 9.88 -25.78 10.43
N LYS A 27 9.12 -25.56 9.34
CA LYS A 27 8.80 -26.63 8.40
C LYS A 27 10.00 -26.94 7.49
N ALA A 28 9.97 -28.10 6.85
CA ALA A 28 11.05 -28.55 5.95
C ALA A 28 11.21 -27.62 4.74
N ASP A 29 10.10 -27.14 4.19
CA ASP A 29 9.99 -26.26 3.02
C ASP A 29 10.12 -24.76 3.35
N ALA A 30 10.06 -24.37 4.63
CA ALA A 30 10.16 -22.98 5.05
C ALA A 30 11.52 -22.37 4.65
N GLN A 31 11.49 -21.10 4.23
CA GLN A 31 12.66 -20.37 3.72
C GLN A 31 13.03 -19.21 4.66
N TRP A 32 14.26 -18.73 4.57
CA TRP A 32 14.71 -17.56 5.33
C TRP A 32 14.04 -16.28 4.83
N THR A 33 13.44 -15.54 5.75
CA THR A 33 12.83 -14.23 5.50
C THR A 33 13.86 -13.11 5.53
N TYR A 34 13.49 -11.95 5.00
CA TYR A 34 14.32 -10.75 5.10
C TYR A 34 14.52 -10.26 6.56
N LYS A 35 13.65 -10.69 7.48
CA LYS A 35 13.78 -10.46 8.93
C LYS A 35 14.67 -11.49 9.62
N LYS A 36 15.29 -12.40 8.86
CA LYS A 36 16.22 -13.44 9.34
C LYS A 36 15.54 -14.51 10.22
N HIS A 37 14.27 -14.79 9.97
CA HIS A 37 13.57 -15.94 10.55
C HIS A 37 13.32 -17.01 9.49
N LYS A 38 13.19 -18.28 9.88
CA LYS A 38 12.71 -19.33 8.98
C LYS A 38 11.18 -19.30 8.96
N GLY A 39 10.57 -19.25 7.78
CA GLY A 39 9.12 -19.13 7.68
C GLY A 39 8.58 -18.82 6.28
N TYR A 40 7.46 -18.10 6.28
CA TYR A 40 6.68 -17.69 5.11
C TYR A 40 6.36 -16.20 5.16
N MET A 41 6.05 -15.60 4.02
CA MET A 41 5.76 -14.17 3.88
C MET A 41 4.44 -13.93 3.13
N PRO A 42 3.29 -14.48 3.58
CA PRO A 42 2.01 -14.24 2.92
C PRO A 42 1.71 -12.76 2.76
N ILE A 43 1.10 -12.40 1.64
CA ILE A 43 0.47 -11.09 1.46
C ILE A 43 -1.03 -11.22 1.70
N ILE A 44 -1.61 -10.24 2.39
CA ILE A 44 -3.00 -10.23 2.82
C ILE A 44 -3.63 -8.92 2.36
N GLY A 45 -4.80 -9.01 1.74
CA GLY A 45 -5.64 -7.86 1.40
C GLY A 45 -6.82 -7.80 2.35
N HIS A 46 -7.05 -6.64 2.97
CA HIS A 46 -8.21 -6.41 3.83
C HIS A 46 -8.97 -5.14 3.45
N ILE A 47 -10.26 -5.14 3.77
CA ILE A 47 -11.15 -3.98 3.58
C ILE A 47 -11.08 -3.13 4.85
N ALA A 48 -10.57 -1.90 4.74
CA ALA A 48 -10.35 -1.05 5.91
C ALA A 48 -11.66 -0.73 6.68
N GLN A 49 -12.76 -0.59 5.95
CA GLN A 49 -14.06 -0.21 6.51
C GLN A 49 -14.65 -1.28 7.43
N THR A 50 -14.40 -2.55 7.12
CA THR A 50 -15.15 -3.66 7.72
C THR A 50 -14.24 -4.74 8.32
N GLY A 51 -12.94 -4.68 8.05
CA GLY A 51 -11.91 -5.55 8.62
C GLY A 51 -11.80 -6.95 7.99
N GLN A 52 -12.64 -7.29 7.02
CA GLN A 52 -12.56 -8.61 6.38
C GLN A 52 -11.40 -8.71 5.41
N ILE A 53 -10.82 -9.90 5.36
CA ILE A 53 -9.86 -10.31 4.36
C ILE A 53 -10.58 -10.52 3.03
N VAL A 54 -10.10 -9.87 1.98
CA VAL A 54 -10.62 -10.02 0.61
C VAL A 54 -9.86 -11.10 -0.16
N ALA A 55 -8.54 -11.18 0.02
CA ALA A 55 -7.67 -12.12 -0.64
C ALA A 55 -6.42 -12.39 0.20
N THR A 56 -5.81 -13.56 -0.01
CA THR A 56 -4.50 -13.91 0.52
C THR A 56 -3.68 -14.60 -0.57
N ASN A 57 -2.37 -14.39 -0.57
CA ASN A 57 -1.44 -15.16 -1.38
C ASN A 57 -0.31 -15.66 -0.48
N PHE A 58 -0.21 -16.98 -0.35
CA PHE A 58 0.75 -17.63 0.53
C PHE A 58 2.11 -17.72 -0.17
N ARG A 59 3.08 -16.94 0.30
CA ARG A 59 4.41 -16.81 -0.33
C ARG A 59 5.47 -17.46 0.54
N THR A 60 6.49 -18.05 -0.09
CA THR A 60 7.67 -18.58 0.61
C THR A 60 8.42 -17.46 1.33
N GLY A 61 9.16 -17.79 2.39
CA GLY A 61 9.81 -16.80 3.25
C GLY A 61 10.79 -15.86 2.53
N ASN A 62 11.45 -16.34 1.49
CA ASN A 62 12.43 -15.58 0.70
C ASN A 62 11.80 -14.65 -0.36
N VAL A 63 10.48 -14.61 -0.50
CA VAL A 63 9.81 -13.68 -1.42
C VAL A 63 9.87 -12.27 -0.87
N SER A 64 10.32 -11.33 -1.70
CA SER A 64 10.34 -9.91 -1.36
C SER A 64 8.93 -9.38 -1.09
N PRO A 65 8.73 -8.53 -0.06
CA PRO A 65 7.46 -7.83 0.17
C PRO A 65 6.99 -6.98 -1.02
N ALA A 66 7.92 -6.53 -1.87
CA ALA A 66 7.62 -5.74 -3.06
C ALA A 66 7.17 -6.59 -4.26
N LYS A 67 7.30 -7.92 -4.20
CA LYS A 67 7.06 -8.79 -5.35
C LYS A 67 5.55 -8.92 -5.63
N ASP A 68 5.19 -8.81 -6.91
CA ASP A 68 3.84 -9.09 -7.44
C ASP A 68 2.70 -8.35 -6.71
N ASN A 69 2.95 -7.12 -6.23
CA ASN A 69 1.96 -6.34 -5.49
C ASN A 69 0.84 -5.81 -6.39
N LEU A 70 1.15 -5.40 -7.64
CA LEU A 70 0.13 -5.00 -8.62
C LEU A 70 -0.81 -6.16 -8.95
N ASP A 71 -0.27 -7.35 -9.21
CA ASP A 71 -1.08 -8.55 -9.47
C ASP A 71 -1.94 -8.90 -8.27
N PHE A 72 -1.43 -8.75 -7.05
CA PHE A 72 -2.23 -8.97 -5.84
C PHE A 72 -3.37 -7.95 -5.66
N ILE A 73 -3.18 -6.70 -6.08
CA ILE A 73 -4.26 -5.69 -6.11
C ILE A 73 -5.36 -6.13 -7.07
N LYS A 74 -4.99 -6.59 -8.28
CA LYS A 74 -5.95 -7.10 -9.28
C LYS A 74 -6.70 -8.34 -8.77
N ILE A 75 -5.99 -9.30 -8.16
CA ILE A 75 -6.59 -10.47 -7.51
C ILE A 75 -7.60 -10.04 -6.42
N SER A 76 -7.24 -9.04 -5.61
CA SER A 76 -8.13 -8.50 -4.58
C SER A 76 -9.38 -7.85 -5.17
N GLN A 77 -9.24 -7.13 -6.29
CA GLN A 77 -10.36 -6.55 -7.04
C GLN A 77 -11.30 -7.64 -7.56
N ASP A 78 -10.75 -8.70 -8.17
CA ASP A 78 -11.53 -9.81 -8.71
C ASP A 78 -12.23 -10.62 -7.62
N ALA A 79 -11.71 -10.65 -6.41
CA ALA A 79 -12.32 -11.33 -5.27
C ALA A 79 -13.55 -10.58 -4.70
N LEU A 80 -13.72 -9.29 -5.01
CA LEU A 80 -14.85 -8.50 -4.51
C LEU A 80 -16.21 -8.95 -5.07
N PRO A 81 -17.31 -8.75 -4.33
CA PRO A 81 -18.65 -8.89 -4.87
C PRO A 81 -18.90 -7.96 -6.06
N LYS A 82 -19.78 -8.37 -6.98
CA LYS A 82 -20.19 -7.53 -8.11
C LYS A 82 -20.78 -6.21 -7.58
N GLY A 83 -20.37 -5.09 -8.18
CA GLY A 83 -20.83 -3.74 -7.81
C GLY A 83 -20.05 -3.11 -6.64
N THR A 84 -19.00 -3.77 -6.15
CA THR A 84 -18.03 -3.19 -5.22
C THR A 84 -16.74 -2.85 -5.96
N ASN A 85 -16.20 -1.66 -5.74
CA ASN A 85 -14.98 -1.14 -6.34
C ASN A 85 -13.96 -0.77 -5.26
N ILE A 86 -12.68 -0.95 -5.58
CA ILE A 86 -11.59 -0.36 -4.80
C ILE A 86 -11.52 1.11 -5.21
N LYS A 87 -11.93 2.02 -4.31
CA LYS A 87 -11.81 3.47 -4.58
C LYS A 87 -10.57 4.06 -3.92
N LYS A 88 -10.07 3.40 -2.88
CA LYS A 88 -8.86 3.82 -2.16
C LYS A 88 -7.90 2.64 -1.99
N LEU A 89 -6.61 2.86 -2.17
CA LEU A 89 -5.55 1.89 -1.91
C LEU A 89 -4.62 2.42 -0.81
N ARG A 90 -4.28 1.59 0.17
CA ARG A 90 -3.17 1.86 1.10
C ARG A 90 -2.18 0.70 1.09
N ILE A 91 -0.92 1.03 0.92
CA ILE A 91 0.20 0.09 0.96
C ILE A 91 1.42 0.81 1.53
N ASP A 92 2.28 0.06 2.21
CA ASP A 92 3.54 0.57 2.74
C ASP A 92 4.57 0.85 1.62
N ALA A 93 5.83 1.04 2.00
CA ALA A 93 6.89 1.37 1.03
C ALA A 93 7.23 0.22 0.07
N ALA A 94 6.80 -1.02 0.34
CA ALA A 94 6.96 -2.11 -0.62
C ALA A 94 6.07 -1.91 -1.87
N GLY A 95 5.02 -1.11 -1.75
CA GLY A 95 4.13 -0.70 -2.85
C GLY A 95 4.58 0.54 -3.60
N TYR A 96 5.70 1.17 -3.24
CA TYR A 96 6.20 2.35 -3.94
C TYR A 96 6.82 1.97 -5.29
N GLN A 97 5.94 1.71 -6.26
CA GLN A 97 6.24 1.22 -7.60
C GLN A 97 5.44 2.01 -8.62
N ALA A 98 6.08 2.42 -9.71
CA ALA A 98 5.43 3.18 -10.79
C ALA A 98 4.20 2.45 -11.33
N SER A 99 4.32 1.17 -11.65
CA SER A 99 3.21 0.36 -12.17
C SER A 99 1.98 0.31 -11.26
N ILE A 100 2.14 0.45 -9.94
CA ILE A 100 1.00 0.52 -9.00
C ILE A 100 0.37 1.92 -9.03
N ILE A 101 1.20 2.95 -9.08
CA ILE A 101 0.75 4.34 -9.13
C ILE A 101 0.04 4.63 -10.47
N ASP A 102 0.60 4.16 -11.58
CA ASP A 102 0.01 4.27 -12.92
C ASP A 102 -1.33 3.55 -12.97
N TYR A 103 -1.40 2.31 -12.46
CA TYR A 103 -2.66 1.57 -12.34
C TYR A 103 -3.70 2.33 -11.51
N CYS A 104 -3.30 2.97 -10.40
CA CYS A 104 -4.21 3.78 -9.61
C CYS A 104 -4.73 5.00 -10.38
N PHE A 105 -3.89 5.67 -11.18
CA PHE A 105 -4.34 6.78 -12.03
C PHE A 105 -5.29 6.31 -13.14
N GLU A 106 -4.93 5.25 -13.86
CA GLU A 106 -5.72 4.68 -14.96
C GLU A 106 -7.12 4.25 -14.52
N HIS A 107 -7.25 3.77 -13.27
CA HIS A 107 -8.49 3.24 -12.72
C HIS A 107 -9.20 4.19 -11.74
N ASP A 108 -8.79 5.46 -11.65
CA ASP A 108 -9.38 6.46 -10.73
C ASP A 108 -9.44 5.96 -9.27
N ILE A 109 -8.33 5.36 -8.81
CA ILE A 109 -8.15 4.88 -7.44
C ILE A 109 -7.31 5.90 -6.68
N GLU A 110 -7.89 6.50 -5.63
CA GLU A 110 -7.10 7.32 -4.70
C GLU A 110 -6.11 6.44 -3.95
N PHE A 111 -4.90 6.91 -3.67
CA PHE A 111 -3.90 6.09 -2.99
C PHE A 111 -3.16 6.82 -1.89
N SER A 112 -2.71 6.04 -0.91
CA SER A 112 -1.72 6.44 0.09
C SER A 112 -0.63 5.38 0.10
N ILE A 113 0.52 5.72 -0.47
CA ILE A 113 1.70 4.84 -0.57
C ILE A 113 2.84 5.54 0.14
N ARG A 114 3.50 4.86 1.08
CA ARG A 114 4.69 5.41 1.72
C ARG A 114 5.81 5.51 0.68
N ALA A 115 6.29 6.72 0.41
CA ALA A 115 7.41 6.91 -0.49
C ALA A 115 8.70 6.25 0.04
N LYS A 116 9.45 5.60 -0.84
CA LYS A 116 10.80 5.12 -0.53
C LYS A 116 11.77 6.30 -0.69
N ILE A 117 12.54 6.61 0.36
CA ILE A 117 13.54 7.68 0.31
C ILE A 117 14.53 7.40 -0.82
N CYS A 118 14.64 8.33 -1.76
CA CYS A 118 15.62 8.37 -2.84
C CYS A 118 16.35 9.72 -2.82
N GLN A 119 17.37 9.87 -3.66
CA GLN A 119 18.16 11.12 -3.68
C GLN A 119 17.29 12.33 -4.06
N SER A 120 16.44 12.21 -5.08
CA SER A 120 15.55 13.31 -5.48
C SER A 120 14.60 13.76 -4.36
N LEU A 121 14.06 12.83 -3.57
CA LEU A 121 13.26 13.17 -2.38
C LEU A 121 14.09 13.84 -1.28
N LYS A 122 15.36 13.46 -1.10
CA LYS A 122 16.25 14.14 -0.15
C LYS A 122 16.56 15.56 -0.59
N ASP A 123 16.83 15.76 -1.88
CA ASP A 123 17.14 17.08 -2.46
C ASP A 123 15.94 18.02 -2.26
N ILE A 124 14.74 17.49 -2.47
CA ILE A 124 13.49 18.17 -2.12
C ILE A 124 13.43 18.52 -0.64
N PHE A 125 13.73 17.60 0.29
CA PHE A 125 13.59 17.88 1.73
C PHE A 125 14.55 18.95 2.26
N VAL A 126 15.74 19.08 1.67
CA VAL A 126 16.75 20.06 2.07
C VAL A 126 16.55 21.43 1.42
N ASP A 127 15.59 21.55 0.49
CA ASP A 127 15.22 22.84 -0.10
C ASP A 127 14.70 23.79 1.00
N LYS A 128 15.36 24.93 1.11
CA LYS A 128 15.07 25.97 2.12
C LYS A 128 13.80 26.75 1.79
N ASP A 129 13.36 26.71 0.53
CA ASP A 129 12.17 27.42 0.08
C ASP A 129 10.88 26.64 0.41
N ASN A 130 11.02 25.40 0.88
CA ASN A 130 9.91 24.59 1.36
C ASN A 130 9.15 25.29 2.49
N GLN A 131 7.87 25.53 2.26
CA GLN A 131 6.96 26.12 3.24
C GLN A 131 6.47 25.06 4.24
N TRP A 132 7.39 24.55 5.05
CA TRP A 132 7.08 23.61 6.13
C TRP A 132 6.07 24.21 7.11
N GLN A 133 5.07 23.42 7.47
CA GLN A 133 4.04 23.77 8.44
C GLN A 133 4.14 22.82 9.64
N PRO A 134 3.78 23.24 10.86
CA PRO A 134 3.69 22.32 11.99
C PRO A 134 2.76 21.15 11.69
N LEU A 135 3.18 19.92 12.00
CA LEU A 135 2.27 18.79 11.95
C LEU A 135 1.30 18.91 13.15
N VAL A 136 0.00 18.94 12.87
CA VAL A 136 -1.03 19.03 13.92
C VAL A 136 -1.65 17.68 14.21
N ASP A 137 -1.97 17.44 15.48
CA ASP A 137 -2.70 16.26 15.92
C ASP A 137 -4.20 16.35 15.57
N LYS A 138 -4.98 15.33 15.96
CA LYS A 138 -6.43 15.29 15.75
C LYS A 138 -7.20 16.41 16.46
N LYS A 139 -6.59 17.09 17.44
CA LYS A 139 -7.15 18.20 18.20
C LYS A 139 -6.66 19.56 17.67
N GLY A 140 -5.89 19.58 16.58
CA GLY A 140 -5.31 20.78 16.01
C GLY A 140 -4.08 21.31 16.75
N LYS A 141 -3.53 20.56 17.71
CA LYS A 141 -2.34 20.96 18.46
C LYS A 141 -1.09 20.56 17.68
N ALA A 142 -0.13 21.49 17.54
CA ALA A 142 1.17 21.19 16.96
C ALA A 142 1.89 20.08 17.75
N ILE A 143 2.45 19.12 17.02
CA ILE A 143 3.25 18.03 17.56
C ILE A 143 4.70 18.50 17.58
N ASP A 144 5.31 18.47 18.76
CA ASP A 144 6.69 18.93 18.94
C ASP A 144 7.68 18.11 18.09
N GLY A 145 8.64 18.81 17.47
CA GLY A 145 9.63 18.23 16.57
C GLY A 145 9.10 17.66 15.25
N GLN A 146 7.83 17.87 14.89
CA GLN A 146 7.26 17.34 13.64
C GLN A 146 6.70 18.45 12.74
N ALA A 147 7.07 18.40 11.46
CA ALA A 147 6.59 19.30 10.43
C ALA A 147 6.07 18.52 9.22
N THR A 148 5.23 19.17 8.43
CA THR A 148 4.69 18.63 7.19
C THR A 148 4.81 19.67 6.09
N PHE A 149 5.12 19.22 4.88
CA PHE A 149 5.13 20.02 3.67
C PHE A 149 4.40 19.22 2.59
N ARG A 150 3.57 19.90 1.80
CA ARG A 150 2.81 19.30 0.71
C ARG A 150 3.31 19.87 -0.60
N MET A 151 3.68 18.98 -1.51
CA MET A 151 4.05 19.33 -2.88
C MET A 151 3.35 18.42 -3.88
N ARG A 152 3.45 18.77 -5.15
CA ARG A 152 3.21 17.84 -6.25
C ARG A 152 4.57 17.30 -6.70
N HIS A 153 4.71 15.98 -6.68
CA HIS A 153 5.91 15.29 -7.13
C HIS A 153 5.51 14.32 -8.24
N PHE A 154 6.28 14.32 -9.32
CA PHE A 154 6.14 13.36 -10.40
C PHE A 154 7.28 12.37 -10.28
N MET A 155 6.98 11.08 -10.28
CA MET A 155 8.02 10.07 -10.49
C MET A 155 8.33 10.09 -11.99
N GLU A 156 9.52 10.54 -12.37
CA GLU A 156 10.00 10.35 -13.74
C GLU A 156 10.21 8.86 -13.97
N VAL A 157 9.22 8.22 -14.60
CA VAL A 157 9.44 7.06 -15.45
C VAL A 157 9.37 7.59 -16.87
N LEU A 158 10.48 7.46 -17.61
CA LEU A 158 10.64 7.74 -19.04
C LEU A 158 9.35 8.12 -19.77
N ILE A 159 9.18 9.43 -19.95
CA ILE A 159 8.56 10.15 -21.07
C ILE A 159 7.72 9.24 -22.01
N TYR A 160 6.40 9.34 -21.90
CA TYR A 160 5.59 9.37 -23.12
C TYR A 160 5.11 10.80 -23.32
N CYS A 161 5.67 11.45 -24.34
CA CYS A 161 5.13 12.67 -24.93
C CYS A 161 3.67 12.42 -25.34
N PHE A 162 2.80 13.35 -24.97
CA PHE A 162 1.72 13.84 -25.82
C PHE A 162 1.69 15.36 -25.73
#